data_AF-A0A835LIW1-F1
#
_entry.id   AF-A0A835LIW1-F1
#
_cell.length_a   1.000
_cell.length_b   1.000
_cell.length_c   1.000
_cell.angle_alpha   90.00
_cell.angle_beta   90.00
_cell.angle_gamma   90.00
#
_symmetry.space_group_name_H-M   'P 1'
#
loop_
_entity.id
_entity.type
_entity.pdbx_description
1 polymer ?
#
loop_
_entity_poly.entity_id
_entity_poly.type
_entity_poly.pdbx_seq_one_letter_code
_entity_poly.pdbx_strand_id
1 'polypeptide(L)'
;MFSVLSILNVKDLVALSGAHTIGKVHCGAFSKRLFNFTGNRDADPSLDTRYANFLRTKCPNPSDPATTVEMDPRSSLLRQPLLSSSYTKTGPLSV
;
A
#
# COMPACT_ATOMS: atom_id res chain seq x y z
N MET A 1 -1.71 -9.99 16.72
CA MET A 1 -2.52 -10.30 17.92
C MET A 1 -2.96 -8.97 18.50
N PHE A 2 -4.13 -8.48 18.12
CA PHE A 2 -4.70 -7.25 18.69
C PHE A 2 -5.39 -7.62 20.00
N SER A 3 -4.62 -7.62 21.08
CA SER A 3 -5.17 -7.68 22.44
C SER A 3 -5.18 -6.26 22.98
N VAL A 4 -6.27 -5.53 22.73
CA VAL A 4 -6.53 -4.23 23.35
C VAL A 4 -8.00 -4.17 23.72
N LEU A 5 -8.24 -3.83 24.99
CA LEU A 5 -9.49 -3.96 25.73
C LEU A 5 -10.75 -3.47 24.98
N SER A 6 -11.78 -4.34 25.02
CA SER A 6 -13.24 -4.23 24.83
C SER A 6 -13.98 -2.90 24.55
N ILE A 7 -13.43 -1.91 23.84
CA ILE A 7 -14.17 -0.69 23.43
C ILE A 7 -13.80 -0.18 22.02
N LEU A 8 -13.61 -1.08 21.04
CA LEU A 8 -13.51 -0.68 19.63
C LEU A 8 -14.82 -1.02 18.91
N ASN A 9 -15.65 -0.01 18.66
CA ASN A 9 -16.84 -0.19 17.83
C ASN A 9 -16.44 -0.10 16.34
N VAL A 10 -17.34 -0.46 15.41
CA VAL A 10 -17.06 -0.47 13.96
C VAL A 10 -16.55 0.90 13.47
N LYS A 11 -17.05 1.99 14.06
CA LYS A 11 -16.61 3.36 13.78
C LYS A 11 -15.16 3.62 14.20
N ASP A 12 -14.73 3.07 15.33
CA ASP A 12 -13.37 3.24 15.83
C ASP A 12 -12.38 2.41 15.00
N LEU A 13 -12.81 1.25 14.48
CA LEU A 13 -12.04 0.47 13.51
C LEU A 13 -11.87 1.23 12.18
N VAL A 14 -12.92 1.88 11.68
CA VAL A 14 -12.85 2.72 10.47
C VAL A 14 -11.93 3.91 10.70
N ALA A 15 -12.07 4.60 11.83
CA ALA A 15 -11.21 5.73 12.18
C ALA A 15 -9.72 5.31 12.31
N LEU A 16 -9.45 4.17 12.95
CA LEU A 16 -8.09 3.67 13.14
C LEU A 16 -7.46 3.16 11.84
N SER A 17 -8.26 2.69 10.88
CA SER A 17 -7.75 2.30 9.55
C SER A 17 -7.16 3.49 8.76
N GLY A 18 -7.59 4.72 9.08
CA GLY A 18 -7.00 5.95 8.54
C GLY A 18 -5.57 6.24 9.03
N ALA A 19 -5.13 5.63 10.14
CA ALA A 19 -3.74 5.78 10.61
C ALA A 19 -2.73 5.12 9.66
N HIS A 20 -3.17 4.20 8.80
CA HIS A 20 -2.32 3.62 7.76
C HIS A 20 -2.10 4.56 6.56
N THR A 21 -2.80 5.69 6.49
CA THR A 21 -2.56 6.73 5.46
C THR A 21 -1.23 7.46 5.67
N ILE A 22 -0.76 7.57 6.92
CA ILE A 22 0.50 8.24 7.27
C ILE A 22 1.45 7.19 7.86
N GLY A 23 2.17 6.49 6.99
CA GLY A 23 3.13 5.49 7.44
C GLY A 23 3.92 4.84 6.32
N LYS A 24 5.08 4.30 6.69
CA LYS A 24 5.91 3.45 5.83
C LYS A 24 5.71 2.00 6.21
N VAL A 25 5.75 1.12 5.22
CA VAL A 25 5.65 -0.32 5.39
C VAL A 25 6.87 -0.99 4.77
N HIS A 26 7.39 -2.02 5.44
CA HIS A 26 8.49 -2.82 4.94
C HIS A 26 8.03 -3.70 3.78
N CYS A 27 8.87 -3.86 2.75
CA CYS A 27 8.55 -4.67 1.57
C CYS A 27 8.15 -6.11 1.91
N GLY A 28 8.76 -6.68 2.95
CA GLY A 28 8.43 -8.03 3.43
C GLY A 28 6.96 -8.20 3.82
N ALA A 29 6.31 -7.15 4.33
CA ALA A 29 4.94 -7.23 4.84
C ALA A 29 3.88 -7.48 3.73
N PHE A 30 4.14 -7.04 2.50
CA PHE A 30 3.24 -7.25 1.36
C PHE A 30 3.89 -8.06 0.21
N SER A 31 5.11 -8.55 0.41
CA SER A 31 5.88 -9.32 -0.56
C SER A 31 5.12 -10.51 -1.14
N LYS A 32 4.39 -11.26 -0.31
CA LYS A 32 3.55 -12.39 -0.75
C LYS A 32 2.50 -11.94 -1.77
N ARG A 33 1.83 -10.81 -1.52
CA ARG A 33 0.82 -10.27 -2.46
C ARG A 33 1.44 -9.76 -3.75
N LEU A 34 2.71 -9.34 -3.73
CA LEU A 34 3.37 -8.75 -4.89
C LEU A 34 4.11 -9.78 -5.77
N PHE A 35 4.62 -10.85 -5.17
CA PHE A 35 5.50 -11.80 -5.83
C PHE A 35 5.04 -13.25 -5.80
N ASN A 36 4.14 -13.65 -4.90
CA ASN A 36 3.73 -15.04 -4.77
C ASN A 36 2.36 -15.21 -4.09
N PHE A 37 1.30 -14.68 -4.70
CA PHE A 37 -0.02 -14.64 -4.08
C PHE A 37 -0.67 -16.03 -3.99
N THR A 38 -0.74 -16.77 -5.11
CA THR A 38 -1.24 -18.16 -5.14
C THR A 38 -0.16 -19.22 -4.99
N GLY A 39 1.12 -18.83 -4.88
CA GLY A 39 2.24 -19.79 -4.87
C GLY A 39 2.88 -20.01 -6.25
N ASN A 40 2.42 -19.31 -7.29
CA ASN A 40 2.85 -19.51 -8.68
C ASN A 40 3.61 -18.28 -9.24
N ARG A 41 4.35 -17.57 -8.39
CA ARG A 41 5.08 -16.35 -8.75
C ARG A 41 4.20 -15.25 -9.34
N ASP A 42 3.00 -15.12 -8.80
CA ASP A 42 1.94 -14.23 -9.24
C ASP A 42 1.73 -13.06 -8.27
N ALA A 43 1.24 -11.93 -8.79
CA ALA A 43 0.72 -10.86 -7.96
C ALA A 43 -0.77 -11.07 -7.68
N ASP A 44 -1.24 -10.53 -6.56
CA ASP A 44 -2.64 -10.46 -6.21
C ASP A 44 -3.44 -9.81 -7.36
N PRO A 45 -4.46 -10.50 -7.92
CA PRO A 45 -5.22 -9.99 -9.06
C PRO A 45 -6.08 -8.76 -8.71
N SER A 46 -6.33 -8.49 -7.43
CA SER A 46 -6.99 -7.27 -6.97
C SER A 46 -6.06 -6.04 -6.92
N LEU A 47 -4.74 -6.26 -7.07
CA LEU A 47 -3.75 -5.20 -7.09
C LEU A 47 -3.61 -4.64 -8.51
N ASP A 48 -3.71 -3.32 -8.65
CA ASP A 48 -3.49 -2.67 -9.95
C ASP A 48 -2.11 -3.02 -10.51
N THR A 49 -2.06 -3.44 -11.77
CA THR A 49 -0.82 -3.94 -12.39
C THR A 49 0.24 -2.86 -12.52
N ARG A 50 -0.14 -1.60 -12.75
CA ARG A 50 0.83 -0.49 -12.82
C ARG A 50 1.42 -0.21 -11.45
N TYR A 51 0.57 -0.21 -10.42
CA TYR A 51 0.99 -0.02 -9.05
C TYR A 51 1.85 -1.19 -8.55
N ALA A 52 1.53 -2.43 -8.91
CA ALA A 52 2.37 -3.59 -8.65
C ALA A 52 3.76 -3.44 -9.28
N ASN A 53 3.84 -3.01 -10.55
CA ASN A 53 5.11 -2.77 -11.21
C ASN A 53 5.90 -1.63 -10.53
N PHE A 54 5.23 -0.54 -10.14
CA PHE A 54 5.86 0.51 -9.35
C PHE A 54 6.44 -0.04 -8.03
N LEU A 55 5.67 -0.81 -7.28
CA LEU A 55 6.12 -1.41 -6.02
C LEU A 55 7.31 -2.36 -6.25
N ARG A 56 7.37 -3.12 -7.35
CA ARG A 56 8.53 -3.95 -7.69
C ARG A 56 9.79 -3.14 -7.94
N THR A 57 9.68 -1.95 -8.53
CA THR A 57 10.84 -1.05 -8.69
C THR A 57 11.35 -0.49 -7.37
N LYS A 58 10.45 -0.33 -6.38
CA LYS A 58 10.79 0.16 -5.04
C LYS A 58 11.26 -0.94 -4.09
N CYS A 59 10.78 -2.16 -4.31
CA CYS A 59 11.08 -3.35 -3.53
C CYS A 59 11.71 -4.43 -4.40
N PRO A 60 12.97 -4.26 -4.87
CA PRO A 60 13.64 -5.26 -5.70
C PRO A 60 13.95 -6.54 -4.91
N ASN A 61 14.19 -6.41 -3.60
CA ASN A 61 14.41 -7.54 -2.70
C ASN A 61 13.40 -7.49 -1.55
N PRO A 62 12.36 -8.34 -1.54
CA PRO A 62 11.37 -8.37 -0.46
C PRO A 62 11.95 -8.84 0.89
N SER A 63 13.10 -9.50 0.88
CA SER A 63 13.77 -10.01 2.09
C SER A 63 14.65 -8.96 2.77
N ASP A 64 14.86 -7.79 2.16
CA ASP A 64 15.62 -6.71 2.78
C ASP A 64 14.76 -5.99 3.85
N PRO A 65 15.12 -6.09 5.14
CA PRO A 65 14.38 -5.44 6.20
C PRO A 65 14.50 -3.91 6.17
N ALA A 66 15.49 -3.33 5.49
CA ALA A 66 15.69 -1.88 5.44
C ALA A 66 14.79 -1.20 4.40
N THR A 67 14.34 -1.93 3.36
CA THR A 67 13.55 -1.33 2.28
C THR A 67 12.10 -1.12 2.72
N THR A 68 11.67 0.15 2.71
CA THR A 68 10.32 0.58 3.06
C THR A 68 9.69 1.42 1.96
N VAL A 69 8.36 1.36 1.83
CA VAL A 69 7.56 2.18 0.92
C VAL A 69 6.46 2.90 1.70
N GLU A 70 6.02 4.05 1.22
CA GLU A 70 4.85 4.72 1.79
C GLU A 70 3.58 3.91 1.49
N MET A 71 2.72 3.75 2.49
CA MET A 71 1.47 3.02 2.35
C MET A 71 0.45 3.76 1.48
N ASP A 72 0.46 5.10 1.54
CA ASP A 72 -0.30 5.93 0.63
C ASP A 72 0.64 6.63 -0.37
N PRO A 73 0.64 6.25 -1.65
CA PRO A 73 1.41 6.95 -2.67
C PRO A 73 0.94 8.40 -2.83
N ARG A 74 -0.29 8.75 -2.45
CA ARG A 74 -0.81 10.13 -2.54
C ARG A 74 -0.20 11.08 -1.50
N SER A 75 0.17 10.55 -0.33
CA SER A 75 0.91 11.30 0.70
C SER A 75 2.25 11.82 0.17
N SER A 76 2.95 11.01 -0.66
CA SER A 76 4.17 11.43 -1.36
C SER A 76 3.91 12.20 -2.65
N LEU A 77 2.78 12.00 -3.33
CA LEU A 77 2.40 12.78 -4.53
C LEU A 77 2.13 14.25 -4.23
N LEU A 78 1.76 14.61 -2.98
CA LEU A 78 1.72 16.01 -2.57
C LEU A 78 3.14 16.64 -2.50
N ARG A 79 4.20 15.82 -2.47
CA ARG A 79 5.62 16.24 -2.46
C ARG A 79 6.40 15.92 -3.74
N GLN A 80 5.84 15.15 -4.67
CA GLN A 80 6.53 14.76 -5.91
C GLN A 80 5.85 15.38 -7.14
N PRO A 81 6.37 16.50 -7.67
CA PRO A 81 5.77 17.19 -8.81
C PRO A 81 5.83 16.45 -10.16
N LEU A 82 6.46 15.27 -10.25
CA LEU A 82 6.68 14.58 -11.53
C LEU A 82 5.71 13.43 -11.86
N LEU A 83 4.86 12.96 -10.93
CA LEU A 83 3.89 11.89 -11.21
C LEU A 83 2.42 12.35 -11.25
N SER A 84 2.12 13.61 -10.91
CA SER A 84 0.73 14.12 -10.93
C SER A 84 0.11 14.07 -12.33
N SER A 85 0.91 14.14 -13.40
CA SER A 85 0.39 14.18 -14.78
C SER A 85 -0.23 12.86 -15.26
N SER A 86 0.25 11.71 -14.77
CA SER A 86 -0.29 10.40 -15.19
C SER A 86 -1.45 9.89 -14.33
N TYR A 87 -1.59 10.36 -13.08
CA TYR A 87 -2.61 9.87 -12.15
C TYR A 87 -3.81 10.82 -12.02
N THR A 88 -3.68 12.11 -12.40
CA THR A 88 -4.81 13.06 -12.43
C THR A 88 -5.64 12.97 -13.72
N LYS A 89 -5.22 12.20 -14.73
CA LYS A 89 -5.99 12.02 -15.98
C LYS A 89 -7.18 11.07 -15.84
N THR A 90 -7.31 10.35 -14.72
CA THR A 90 -8.53 9.63 -14.35
C THR A 90 -9.21 10.38 -13.21
N GLY A 91 -10.15 11.24 -13.58
CA GLY A 91 -11.08 11.93 -12.69
C GLY A 91 -12.04 11.00 -11.93
N PRO A 92 -13.05 11.57 -11.24
CA PRO A 92 -13.42 11.25 -9.87
C PRO A 92 -14.41 10.09 -9.73
N LEU A 93 -14.24 9.29 -8.67
CA LEU A 93 -15.31 8.55 -8.00
C LEU A 93 -15.24 9.02 -6.54
N SER A 94 -16.08 9.95 -6.08
CA SER A 94 -17.50 9.73 -5.75
C SER A 94 -17.71 8.39 -5.06
N VAL A 95 -17.39 8.34 -3.76
CA VAL A 95 -18.32 7.94 -2.69
C VAL A 95 -17.94 8.71 -1.42
#